data_AF-A0A8K0UT51-F1
#
_entry.id   AF-A0A8K0UT51-F1
#
_cell.length_a   1.000
_cell.length_b   1.000
_cell.length_c   1.000
_cell.angle_alpha   90.00
_cell.angle_beta   90.00
_cell.angle_gamma   90.00
#
_symmetry.space_group_name_H-M   'P 1'
#
loop_
_entity.id
_entity.type
_entity.pdbx_description
1 polymer ?
#
loop_
_entity_poly.entity_id
_entity_poly.type
_entity_poly.pdbx_seq_one_letter_code
_entity_poly.pdbx_strand_id
1 'polypeptide(L)'
;MDPSYSGQKAADNVDWGDEADYSGYEWFKDPPPPRPEQPAGQSSTEPYVPQPGVIEQNDMFDYALKSAPNVLYSRFKQYGQLGVLAWCSEFGELIDALKSLGFDGNMFVSTRTQALQTCEEILRLDLQIEMQIIVMYLSSQVARLRRFLDHDRVWEDYPTPNFPQEVEGVRVVRVM
;
A
#
# COMPACT_ATOMS: atom_id res chain seq x y z
N MET A 1 -59.51 15.33 -18.32
CA MET A 1 -58.67 14.37 -19.06
C MET A 1 -57.72 15.22 -19.88
N ASP A 2 -56.62 15.62 -19.24
CA ASP A 2 -55.63 16.52 -19.82
C ASP A 2 -54.56 15.71 -20.57
N PRO A 3 -54.18 16.12 -21.80
CA PRO A 3 -53.07 15.53 -22.51
C PRO A 3 -51.75 16.07 -21.96
N SER A 4 -50.88 15.16 -21.50
CA SER A 4 -49.49 15.48 -21.17
C SER A 4 -48.62 15.41 -22.43
N TYR A 5 -47.83 16.46 -22.67
CA TYR A 5 -46.37 16.46 -22.53
C TYR A 5 -45.79 17.66 -23.29
N SER A 6 -45.41 18.67 -22.51
CA SER A 6 -44.53 19.75 -22.94
C SER A 6 -43.07 19.34 -22.79
N GLY A 7 -42.32 19.51 -23.89
CA GLY A 7 -40.90 19.86 -23.99
C GLY A 7 -39.90 19.35 -22.95
N GLN A 8 -38.92 18.55 -23.40
CA GLN A 8 -37.67 18.36 -22.68
C GLN A 8 -36.44 18.42 -23.62
N LYS A 9 -35.63 19.44 -23.30
CA LYS A 9 -34.21 19.69 -23.56
C LYS A 9 -33.46 18.70 -24.45
N ALA A 10 -32.81 19.26 -25.48
CA ALA A 10 -31.70 18.65 -26.20
C ALA A 10 -30.63 18.17 -25.22
N ALA A 11 -30.45 16.85 -25.17
CA ALA A 11 -29.26 16.22 -24.62
C ALA A 11 -28.28 16.05 -25.79
N ASP A 12 -27.18 16.79 -25.74
CA ASP A 12 -25.95 16.54 -26.49
C ASP A 12 -25.42 15.16 -26.07
N ASN A 13 -25.94 14.11 -26.69
CA ASN A 13 -25.44 12.75 -26.50
C ASN A 13 -24.34 12.52 -27.52
N VAL A 14 -23.12 12.35 -27.01
CA VAL A 14 -21.99 11.82 -27.78
C VAL A 14 -22.40 10.46 -28.32
N ASP A 15 -22.55 10.39 -29.64
CA ASP A 15 -22.79 9.17 -30.42
C ASP A 15 -21.56 8.27 -30.31
N TRP A 16 -21.54 7.42 -29.27
CA TRP A 16 -20.61 6.30 -29.19
C TRP A 16 -21.10 5.22 -30.14
N GLY A 17 -20.84 5.44 -31.42
CA GLY A 17 -21.07 4.47 -32.49
C GLY A 17 -20.42 3.13 -32.14
N ASP A 18 -21.22 2.09 -32.33
CA ASP A 18 -20.98 0.66 -32.09
C ASP A 18 -20.83 0.24 -30.61
N GLU A 19 -21.91 -0.36 -30.09
CA GLU A 19 -21.86 -1.27 -28.94
C GLU A 19 -20.84 -2.38 -29.26
N ALA A 20 -19.69 -2.35 -28.58
CA ALA A 20 -18.72 -3.43 -28.71
C ALA A 20 -19.37 -4.76 -28.26
N ASP A 21 -19.42 -5.73 -29.17
CA ASP A 21 -19.98 -7.04 -28.87
C ASP A 21 -19.04 -7.82 -27.95
N TYR A 22 -19.43 -7.94 -26.68
CA TYR A 22 -18.69 -8.68 -25.66
C TYR A 22 -19.15 -10.14 -25.53
N SER A 23 -20.01 -10.64 -26.41
CA SER A 23 -20.59 -11.99 -26.34
C SER A 23 -19.58 -13.15 -26.40
N GLY A 24 -18.31 -12.88 -26.74
CA GLY A 24 -17.22 -13.85 -26.76
C GLY A 24 -16.16 -13.72 -25.64
N TYR A 25 -16.29 -12.75 -24.72
CA TYR A 25 -15.32 -12.57 -23.64
C TYR A 25 -15.80 -13.27 -22.36
N GLU A 26 -15.26 -14.45 -22.08
CA GLU A 26 -15.53 -15.20 -20.86
C GLU A 26 -14.36 -15.06 -19.87
N TRP A 27 -14.36 -13.99 -19.07
CA TRP A 27 -13.42 -13.86 -17.95
C TRP A 27 -13.91 -14.68 -16.74
N PHE A 28 -12.98 -15.33 -16.03
CA PHE A 28 -13.17 -15.99 -14.73
C PHE A 28 -14.08 -17.25 -14.69
N LYS A 29 -14.34 -17.93 -15.81
CA LYS A 29 -15.16 -19.16 -15.79
C LYS A 29 -14.42 -20.43 -15.38
N ASP A 30 -13.14 -20.56 -15.74
CA ASP A 30 -12.37 -21.76 -15.42
C ASP A 30 -11.36 -21.51 -14.29
N PRO A 31 -11.32 -22.35 -13.25
CA PRO A 31 -10.20 -22.34 -12.32
C PRO A 31 -8.91 -22.60 -13.09
N PRO A 32 -7.79 -21.92 -12.74
CA PRO A 32 -6.53 -22.17 -13.40
C PRO A 32 -6.19 -23.67 -13.34
N PRO A 33 -5.62 -24.24 -14.41
CA PRO A 33 -5.31 -25.66 -14.45
C PRO A 33 -4.40 -26.04 -13.27
N PRO A 34 -4.57 -27.24 -12.69
CA PRO A 34 -3.72 -27.71 -11.62
C PRO A 34 -2.26 -27.64 -12.06
N ARG A 35 -1.42 -26.99 -11.23
CA ARG A 35 0.01 -26.86 -11.49
C ARG A 35 0.58 -28.27 -11.72
N PRO A 36 1.27 -28.54 -12.83
CA PRO A 36 1.90 -29.84 -13.03
C PRO A 36 2.84 -30.11 -11.86
N GLU A 37 2.80 -31.34 -11.33
CA GLU A 37 3.74 -31.80 -10.30
C GLU A 37 5.15 -31.60 -10.85
N GLN A 38 5.87 -30.62 -10.30
CA GLN A 38 7.29 -30.49 -10.60
C GLN A 38 7.95 -31.80 -10.14
N PRO A 39 8.78 -32.44 -10.98
CA PRO A 39 9.57 -33.57 -10.52
C PRO A 39 10.30 -33.13 -9.26
N ALA A 40 10.24 -33.95 -8.21
CA ALA A 40 10.96 -33.71 -6.97
C ALA A 40 12.45 -33.54 -7.32
N GLY A 41 12.86 -32.29 -7.51
CA GLY A 41 14.24 -31.93 -7.74
C GLY A 41 14.99 -32.41 -6.52
N GLN A 42 15.96 -33.30 -6.76
CA GLN A 42 16.86 -33.78 -5.73
C GLN A 42 17.44 -32.55 -5.04
N SER A 43 17.02 -32.31 -3.80
CA SER A 43 17.57 -31.25 -2.98
C SER A 43 19.00 -31.66 -2.64
N SER A 44 19.95 -31.27 -3.48
CA SER A 44 21.36 -31.23 -3.10
C SER A 44 21.47 -30.21 -1.98
N THR A 45 21.47 -30.71 -0.75
CA THR A 45 21.71 -29.96 0.48
C THR A 45 23.17 -29.54 0.56
N GLU A 46 23.63 -28.74 -0.40
CA GLU A 46 24.82 -27.92 -0.18
C GLU A 46 24.38 -26.70 0.65
N PRO A 47 25.07 -26.38 1.76
CA PRO A 47 24.77 -25.18 2.53
C PRO A 47 24.86 -23.95 1.64
N TYR A 48 23.76 -23.20 1.51
CA TYR A 48 23.75 -21.95 0.76
C TYR A 48 24.75 -20.97 1.39
N VAL A 49 25.79 -20.62 0.65
CA VAL A 49 26.73 -19.56 1.01
C VAL A 49 26.30 -18.30 0.26
N PRO A 50 25.73 -17.28 0.94
CA PRO A 50 25.31 -16.06 0.28
C PRO A 50 26.51 -15.36 -0.37
N GLN A 51 26.31 -14.83 -1.57
CA GLN A 51 27.32 -14.02 -2.25
C GLN A 51 27.61 -12.76 -1.44
N PRO A 52 28.85 -12.23 -1.45
CA PRO A 52 29.21 -11.02 -0.70
C PRO A 52 28.27 -9.83 -0.93
N GLY A 53 27.84 -9.62 -2.18
CA GLY A 53 26.90 -8.54 -2.50
C GLY A 53 25.51 -8.68 -1.85
N VAL A 54 25.06 -9.91 -1.55
CA VAL A 54 23.81 -10.15 -0.83
C VAL A 54 23.95 -9.75 0.64
N ILE A 55 25.12 -10.01 1.24
CA ILE A 55 25.42 -9.61 2.62
C ILE A 55 25.40 -8.08 2.72
N GLU A 56 26.17 -7.40 1.86
CA GLU A 56 26.23 -5.94 1.82
C GLU A 56 24.85 -5.30 1.61
N GLN A 57 24.04 -5.89 0.73
CA GLN A 57 22.69 -5.40 0.48
C GLN A 57 21.78 -5.54 1.72
N ASN A 58 21.84 -6.68 2.42
CA ASN A 58 21.08 -6.87 3.66
C ASN A 58 21.55 -5.91 4.77
N ASP A 59 22.85 -5.65 4.89
CA ASP A 59 23.41 -4.70 5.85
C ASP A 59 22.98 -3.26 5.55
N MET A 60 22.93 -2.88 4.26
CA MET A 60 22.41 -1.59 3.83
C MET A 60 20.94 -1.42 4.20
N PHE A 61 20.12 -2.46 3.98
CA PHE A 61 18.72 -2.44 4.40
C PHE A 61 18.56 -2.37 5.92
N ASP A 62 19.34 -3.14 6.66
CA ASP A 62 19.33 -3.11 8.13
C ASP A 62 19.63 -1.70 8.66
N TYR A 63 20.65 -1.02 8.12
CA TYR A 63 20.96 0.37 8.46
C TYR A 63 19.83 1.33 8.10
N ALA A 64 19.27 1.21 6.89
CA ALA A 64 18.15 2.05 6.44
C ALA A 64 16.92 1.86 7.34
N LEU A 65 16.60 0.63 7.72
CA LEU A 65 15.46 0.28 8.58
C LEU A 65 15.63 0.80 10.01
N LYS A 66 16.84 0.71 10.58
CA LYS A 66 17.14 1.25 11.91
C LYS A 66 17.09 2.77 11.97
N SER A 67 17.44 3.45 10.88
CA SER A 67 17.40 4.91 10.81
C SER A 67 16.01 5.46 10.47
N ALA A 68 15.16 4.67 9.80
CA ALA A 68 13.88 5.11 9.27
C ALA A 68 12.96 5.84 10.28
N PRO A 69 12.73 5.32 11.51
CA PRO A 69 11.86 5.99 12.49
C PRO A 69 12.39 7.36 12.92
N ASN A 70 13.71 7.46 13.12
CA ASN A 70 14.36 8.72 13.49
C ASN A 70 14.30 9.74 12.36
N VAL A 71 14.47 9.30 11.12
CA VAL A 71 14.34 10.16 9.93
C VAL A 71 12.90 10.66 9.80
N LEU A 72 11.90 9.78 9.94
CA LEU A 72 10.48 10.16 9.94
C LEU A 72 10.20 11.23 10.99
N TYR A 73 10.61 11.00 12.23
CA TYR A 73 10.40 11.95 13.32
C TYR A 73 11.09 13.30 13.05
N SER A 74 12.32 13.28 12.54
CA SER A 74 13.06 14.49 12.17
C SER A 74 12.37 15.27 11.05
N ARG A 75 11.90 14.59 10.00
CA ARG A 75 11.14 15.20 8.90
C ARG A 75 9.82 15.80 9.39
N PHE A 76 9.13 15.12 10.31
CA PHE A 76 7.93 15.67 10.95
C PHE A 76 8.26 16.94 11.76
N LYS A 77 9.34 16.95 12.54
CA LYS A 77 9.77 18.16 13.27
C LYS A 77 10.10 19.33 12.35
N GLN A 78 10.70 19.07 11.19
CA GLN A 78 11.17 20.12 10.27
C GLN A 78 10.05 20.66 9.37
N TYR A 79 9.18 19.79 8.85
CA TYR A 79 8.22 20.12 7.80
C TYR A 79 6.77 19.79 8.17
N GLY A 80 6.52 19.41 9.43
CA GLY A 80 5.21 18.97 9.90
C GLY A 80 4.70 17.77 9.12
N GLN A 81 3.40 17.77 8.84
CA GLN A 81 2.71 16.66 8.18
C GLN A 81 3.15 16.46 6.73
N LEU A 82 3.58 17.52 6.03
CA LEU A 82 4.15 17.40 4.67
C LEU A 82 5.46 16.60 4.67
N GLY A 83 6.26 16.71 5.74
CA GLY A 83 7.46 15.89 5.93
C GLY A 83 7.14 14.41 6.05
N VAL A 84 6.04 14.07 6.71
CA VAL A 84 5.55 12.68 6.81
C VAL A 84 5.12 12.17 5.43
N LEU A 85 4.41 12.98 4.65
CA LEU A 85 3.95 12.59 3.31
C LEU A 85 5.13 12.31 2.37
N ALA A 86 6.13 13.19 2.35
CA ALA A 86 7.35 12.99 1.55
C ALA A 86 8.09 11.71 1.99
N TRP A 87 8.27 11.54 3.30
CA TRP A 87 8.90 10.35 3.86
C TRP A 87 8.16 9.05 3.50
N CYS A 88 6.81 9.06 3.47
CA CYS A 88 6.03 7.90 3.07
C CYS A 88 6.30 7.47 1.62
N SER A 89 6.63 8.41 0.73
CA SER A 89 7.05 8.10 -0.64
C SER A 89 8.40 7.37 -0.66
N GLU A 90 9.41 7.93 0.02
CA GLU A 90 10.75 7.34 0.14
C GLU A 90 10.69 5.96 0.81
N PHE A 91 9.89 5.82 1.87
CA PHE A 91 9.68 4.54 2.54
C PHE A 91 8.95 3.53 1.66
N GLY A 92 8.07 3.99 0.76
CA GLY A 92 7.43 3.14 -0.25
C GLY A 92 8.46 2.49 -1.19
N GLU A 93 9.47 3.23 -1.62
CA GLU A 93 10.55 2.71 -2.47
C GLU A 93 11.41 1.69 -1.70
N LEU A 94 11.72 1.98 -0.42
CA LEU A 94 12.41 1.03 0.45
C LEU A 94 11.64 -0.30 0.58
N ILE A 95 10.32 -0.24 0.73
CA ILE A 95 9.46 -1.44 0.79
C ILE A 95 9.54 -2.24 -0.52
N ASP A 96 9.51 -1.59 -1.68
CA ASP A 96 9.57 -2.29 -2.97
C ASP A 96 10.95 -2.93 -3.20
N ALA A 97 12.02 -2.26 -2.78
CA ALA A 97 13.37 -2.83 -2.82
C ALA A 97 13.51 -4.04 -1.88
N LEU A 98 12.96 -3.96 -0.65
CA LEU A 98 12.90 -5.10 0.28
C LEU A 98 12.08 -6.26 -0.28
N LYS A 99 10.97 -5.97 -0.96
CA LYS A 99 10.15 -6.99 -1.61
C LYS A 99 10.92 -7.75 -2.67
N SER A 100 11.62 -7.04 -3.54
CA SER A 100 12.48 -7.65 -4.56
C SER A 100 13.52 -8.58 -3.92
N LEU A 101 14.22 -8.10 -2.88
CA LEU A 101 15.20 -8.90 -2.14
C LEU A 101 14.60 -10.20 -1.57
N GLY A 102 13.39 -10.12 -1.00
CA GLY A 102 12.72 -11.29 -0.44
C GLY A 102 12.19 -12.25 -1.51
N PHE A 103 11.70 -11.74 -2.65
CA PHE A 103 11.29 -12.59 -3.77
C PHE A 103 12.47 -13.33 -4.41
N ASP A 104 13.65 -12.71 -4.42
CA ASP A 104 14.90 -13.35 -4.88
C ASP A 104 15.44 -14.38 -3.88
N GLY A 105 14.79 -14.57 -2.71
CA GLY A 105 15.24 -15.48 -1.66
C GLY A 105 16.49 -15.02 -0.91
N ASN A 106 16.88 -13.75 -1.09
CA ASN A 106 18.11 -13.18 -0.57
C ASN A 106 17.96 -12.41 0.75
N MET A 107 16.73 -12.28 1.26
CA MET A 107 16.47 -11.58 2.51
C MET A 107 16.90 -12.41 3.72
N PHE A 108 17.72 -11.83 4.59
CA PHE A 108 18.12 -12.46 5.83
C PHE A 108 17.02 -12.38 6.90
N VAL A 109 17.03 -13.37 7.80
CA VAL A 109 16.10 -13.41 8.93
C VAL A 109 16.29 -12.18 9.84
N SER A 110 17.53 -11.73 10.03
CA SER A 110 17.85 -10.50 10.76
C SER A 110 17.20 -9.28 10.13
N THR A 111 17.34 -9.11 8.81
CA THR A 111 16.75 -8.00 8.05
C THR A 111 15.23 -8.03 8.10
N ARG A 112 14.60 -9.21 7.97
CA ARG A 112 13.14 -9.39 8.14
C ARG A 112 12.68 -8.99 9.54
N THR A 113 13.41 -9.41 10.57
CA THR A 113 13.12 -9.11 11.98
C THR A 113 13.24 -7.62 12.24
N GLN A 114 14.31 -7.00 11.77
CA GLN A 114 14.52 -5.56 11.87
C GLN A 114 13.41 -4.79 11.15
N ALA A 115 12.98 -5.22 9.97
CA ALA A 115 11.90 -4.56 9.23
C ALA A 115 10.56 -4.60 9.98
N LEU A 116 10.24 -5.72 10.64
CA LEU A 116 9.06 -5.83 11.51
C LEU A 116 9.19 -4.93 12.74
N GLN A 117 10.36 -4.90 13.38
CA GLN A 117 10.62 -4.01 14.51
C GLN A 117 10.48 -2.53 14.12
N THR A 118 11.04 -2.13 12.98
CA THR A 118 10.89 -0.77 12.44
C THR A 118 9.43 -0.40 12.23
N CYS A 119 8.58 -1.33 11.77
CA CYS A 119 7.15 -1.09 11.65
C CYS A 119 6.48 -0.78 13.01
N GLU A 120 6.84 -1.52 14.06
CA GLU A 120 6.36 -1.24 15.42
C GLU A 120 6.85 0.10 15.95
N GLU A 121 8.12 0.43 15.73
CA GLU A 121 8.71 1.70 16.16
C GLU A 121 8.04 2.90 15.49
N ILE A 122 7.76 2.81 14.18
CA ILE A 122 7.03 3.86 13.44
C ILE A 122 5.65 4.11 14.05
N LEU A 123 4.89 3.06 14.38
CA LEU A 123 3.54 3.20 14.95
C LEU A 123 3.55 3.70 16.40
N ARG A 124 4.66 3.54 17.13
CA ARG A 124 4.83 4.07 18.48
C ARG A 124 5.24 5.54 18.51
N LEU A 125 5.60 6.14 17.37
CA LEU A 125 5.96 7.56 17.32
C LEU A 125 4.75 8.43 17.61
N ASP A 126 4.91 9.37 18.54
CA ASP A 126 3.92 10.41 18.81
C ASP A 126 3.99 11.52 17.75
N LEU A 127 3.32 11.27 16.61
CA LEU A 127 3.19 12.22 15.51
C LEU A 127 1.81 12.87 15.54
N GLN A 128 1.75 14.15 15.90
CA GLN A 128 0.51 14.93 15.89
C GLN A 128 0.12 15.32 14.46
N ILE A 129 -0.49 14.38 13.74
CA ILE A 129 -0.94 14.54 12.36
C ILE A 129 -2.46 14.80 12.34
N GLU A 130 -2.85 16.02 11.97
CA GLU A 130 -4.26 16.42 11.87
C GLU A 130 -4.94 15.85 10.62
N MET A 131 -4.24 15.84 9.48
CA MET A 131 -4.78 15.35 8.21
C MET A 131 -4.88 13.83 8.21
N GLN A 132 -6.10 13.33 8.40
CA GLN A 132 -6.40 11.89 8.48
C GLN A 132 -5.92 11.10 7.25
N ILE A 133 -5.89 11.72 6.06
CA ILE A 133 -5.39 11.06 4.85
C ILE A 133 -3.90 10.70 4.96
N ILE A 134 -3.11 11.51 5.67
CA ILE A 134 -1.68 11.22 5.90
C ILE A 134 -1.52 10.09 6.91
N VAL A 135 -2.33 10.07 7.96
CA VAL A 135 -2.34 8.97 8.94
C VAL A 135 -2.68 7.65 8.24
N MET A 136 -3.69 7.66 7.36
CA MET A 136 -4.06 6.50 6.56
C MET A 136 -2.93 6.09 5.60
N TYR A 137 -2.29 7.05 4.94
CA TYR A 137 -1.19 6.75 4.02
C TYR A 137 0.00 6.12 4.75
N LEU A 138 0.46 6.70 5.85
CA LEU A 138 1.53 6.14 6.69
C LEU A 138 1.17 4.72 7.16
N SER A 139 -0.04 4.53 7.68
CA SER A 139 -0.53 3.23 8.14
C SER A 139 -0.57 2.21 7.00
N SER A 140 -0.96 2.63 5.79
CA SER A 140 -0.99 1.77 4.62
C SER A 140 0.39 1.29 4.20
N GLN A 141 1.43 2.14 4.30
CA GLN A 141 2.81 1.74 4.01
C GLN A 141 3.32 0.72 5.03
N VAL A 142 3.06 0.95 6.32
CA VAL A 142 3.41 -0.01 7.39
C VAL A 142 2.67 -1.33 7.19
N ALA A 143 1.37 -1.29 6.87
CA ALA A 143 0.58 -2.48 6.60
C ALA A 143 1.07 -3.24 5.37
N ARG A 144 1.47 -2.53 4.30
CA ARG A 144 2.03 -3.12 3.08
C ARG A 144 3.32 -3.89 3.36
N LEU A 145 4.20 -3.33 4.19
CA LEU A 145 5.44 -4.00 4.59
C LEU A 145 5.15 -5.20 5.51
N ARG A 146 4.35 -5.02 6.56
CA ARG A 146 4.00 -6.12 7.49
C ARG A 146 3.36 -7.30 6.78
N ARG A 147 2.40 -7.08 5.88
CA ARG A 147 1.76 -8.17 5.12
C ARG A 147 2.73 -8.95 4.24
N PHE A 148 3.75 -8.28 3.71
CA PHE A 148 4.80 -8.95 2.95
C PHE A 148 5.71 -9.77 3.88
N LEU A 149 6.09 -9.21 5.02
CA LEU A 149 6.99 -9.85 5.98
C LEU A 149 6.30 -10.93 6.81
N ASP A 150 4.99 -10.89 6.99
CA ASP A 150 4.21 -11.82 7.82
C ASP A 150 2.75 -11.80 7.34
N HIS A 151 2.44 -12.68 6.37
CA HIS A 151 1.15 -12.69 5.67
C HIS A 151 0.04 -13.37 6.46
N ASP A 152 0.39 -14.28 7.39
CA ASP A 152 -0.57 -15.02 8.20
C ASP A 152 -1.06 -14.18 9.40
N ARG A 153 -0.23 -13.24 9.87
CA ARG A 153 -0.55 -12.42 11.02
C ARG A 153 -1.49 -11.26 10.66
N VAL A 154 -2.59 -11.17 11.40
CA VAL A 154 -3.50 -10.02 11.37
C VAL A 154 -3.01 -8.97 12.36
N TRP A 155 -2.98 -7.71 11.92
CA TRP A 155 -2.52 -6.56 12.70
C TRP A 155 -3.66 -5.57 12.88
N GLU A 156 -3.92 -5.17 14.13
CA GLU A 156 -5.06 -4.31 14.52
C GLU A 156 -4.58 -3.05 15.28
N ASP A 157 -3.26 -2.82 15.34
CA ASP A 157 -2.61 -1.71 16.05
C ASP A 157 -2.49 -0.42 15.23
N TYR A 158 -3.19 -0.34 14.09
CA TYR A 158 -3.16 0.85 13.24
C TYR A 158 -4.04 1.98 13.81
N PRO A 159 -3.60 3.25 13.73
CA PRO A 159 -4.42 4.39 14.10
C PRO A 159 -5.75 4.38 13.35
N THR A 160 -6.86 4.52 14.09
CA THR A 160 -8.20 4.63 13.49
C THR A 160 -8.43 6.07 13.00
N PRO A 161 -8.76 6.29 11.72
CA PRO A 161 -9.05 7.62 11.21
C PRO A 161 -10.28 8.23 11.92
N ASN A 162 -10.17 9.48 12.35
CA ASN A 162 -11.27 10.26 12.92
C ASN A 162 -11.70 11.33 11.92
N PHE A 163 -12.57 10.95 10.97
CA PHE A 163 -13.13 11.90 10.01
C PHE A 163 -14.25 12.72 10.67
N PRO A 164 -14.36 14.03 10.39
CA PRO A 164 -15.48 14.82 10.85
C PRO A 164 -16.81 14.22 10.35
N GLN A 165 -17.68 13.81 11.27
CA GLN A 165 -19.03 13.35 10.93
C GLN A 165 -19.96 14.58 10.87
N GLU A 166 -20.32 14.97 9.65
CA GLU A 166 -21.23 16.06 9.27
C GLU A 166 -20.93 17.48 9.79
N VAL A 167 -20.92 18.42 8.85
CA VAL A 167 -20.93 19.86 9.12
C VAL A 167 -22.34 20.28 9.55
N GLU A 168 -22.57 20.43 10.85
CA GLU A 168 -23.69 21.24 11.34
C GLU A 168 -23.54 22.66 10.76
N GLY A 169 -24.36 22.99 9.76
CA GLY A 169 -24.55 24.38 9.33
C GLY A 169 -24.11 24.78 7.92
N VAL A 170 -24.16 23.87 6.93
CA VAL A 170 -24.17 24.33 5.53
C VAL A 170 -25.48 25.08 5.28
N ARG A 171 -25.48 26.40 5.48
CA ARG A 171 -26.52 27.27 4.95
C ARG A 171 -26.42 27.19 3.43
N VAL A 172 -27.38 26.48 2.84
CA VAL A 172 -27.64 26.54 1.40
C VAL A 172 -27.95 28.00 1.06
N VAL A 173 -26.96 28.74 0.59
CA VAL A 173 -27.18 30.06 -0.01
C VAL A 173 -27.91 29.79 -1.31
N ARG A 174 -29.24 29.89 -1.30
CA ARG A 174 -30.03 29.97 -2.53
C ARG A 174 -29.64 31.26 -3.22
N VAL A 175 -28.91 31.14 -4.33
CA VAL A 175 -28.75 32.24 -5.28
C VAL A 175 -30.09 32.41 -5.98
N MET A 176 -30.70 33.59 -5.83
CA MET A 176 -31.88 34.05 -6.57
C MET A 176 -31.48 34.46 -7.99
#